data_AF-Q53260-F1
#
_entry.id   AF-Q53260-F1
#
_cell.length_a   1.000
_cell.length_b   1.000
_cell.length_c   1.000
_cell.angle_alpha   90.00
_cell.angle_beta   90.00
_cell.angle_gamma   90.00
#
_symmetry.space_group_name_H-M   'P 1'
#
loop_
_entity.id
_entity.type
_entity.pdbx_description
1 polymer ?
#
loop_
_entity_poly.entity_id
_entity_poly.type
_entity_poly.pdbx_seq_one_letter_code
_entity_poly.pdbx_strand_id
1 'polypeptide(L)'
;MKKLRGESNGRSERMHVLVSEFLITASPDYMNGLSDEEQRRYFETAVDHLKEKYSAENMLYATVHMDEATPHMHVGIVPITEDGRLSAKDFFNGKLKMKAIQDDFHRHMVENGFDLVRGEPSEKKHENVHQYKINQREPELERLNAEIALKEKQREELEKQNKAVQAVIEVKKESLTAKAEELKMPTIEHEKAWLKKDKVIVPERELHALYAYAEQKTKTAAELAGQLKSETQEKERWQSIARQKQIGRMKKTNGFRNCRVGSIQKLKRPKRKCGASLQRNLRKNKRQDLRQEVKEELTTLRTENEELSAENKVLIIQRNSEAAESLKLKQELDKRNGQYAEVLSFAKKQNQTLEKVAGENKALKKENKTLKERVAVLEQWKDKMVQWAKEKLPKMRKLAASFFVRLECLEKPINTRTMN
;
A
#
# COMPACT_ATOMS: atom_id res chain seq x y z
N MET A 1 -2.41 -34.60 -60.70
CA MET A 1 -3.14 -33.34 -60.44
C MET A 1 -4.55 -33.42 -61.04
N LYS A 2 -5.55 -33.80 -60.25
CA LYS A 2 -6.96 -33.75 -60.69
C LYS A 2 -7.37 -32.27 -60.76
N LYS A 3 -7.74 -31.82 -61.97
CA LYS A 3 -8.31 -30.50 -62.22
C LYS A 3 -9.67 -30.42 -61.52
N LEU A 4 -9.77 -29.61 -60.47
CA LEU A 4 -11.06 -29.18 -59.92
C LEU A 4 -11.78 -28.37 -61.00
N ARG A 5 -12.74 -28.99 -61.68
CA ARG A 5 -13.75 -28.30 -62.49
C ARG A 5 -15.04 -28.29 -61.67
N GLY A 6 -15.37 -27.12 -61.15
CA GLY A 6 -16.70 -26.77 -60.69
C GLY A 6 -16.97 -25.35 -61.15
N GLU A 7 -17.65 -25.18 -62.27
CA GLU A 7 -18.27 -23.91 -62.64
C GLU A 7 -19.48 -23.73 -61.73
N SER A 8 -19.32 -23.08 -60.58
CA SER A 8 -20.43 -22.52 -59.82
C SER A 8 -20.54 -21.03 -60.17
N ASN A 9 -21.34 -20.75 -61.19
CA ASN A 9 -21.82 -19.42 -61.51
C ASN A 9 -22.78 -18.98 -60.38
N GLY A 10 -22.34 -18.09 -59.48
CA GLY A 10 -23.21 -17.62 -58.40
C GLY A 10 -22.48 -16.74 -57.39
N ARG A 11 -22.98 -15.51 -57.24
CA ARG A 11 -22.71 -14.48 -56.20
C ARG A 11 -21.87 -14.93 -55.00
N SER A 12 -20.88 -14.11 -54.64
CA SER A 12 -20.25 -14.06 -53.30
C SER A 12 -21.30 -14.28 -52.20
N GLU A 13 -21.33 -15.49 -51.64
CA GLU A 13 -22.18 -15.86 -50.52
C GLU A 13 -21.46 -15.45 -49.22
N ARG A 14 -21.99 -14.39 -48.61
CA ARG A 14 -21.42 -13.65 -47.49
C ARG A 14 -21.26 -14.42 -46.16
N MET A 15 -21.46 -15.74 -46.10
CA MET A 15 -21.39 -16.51 -44.84
C MET A 15 -20.89 -17.96 -45.01
N HIS A 16 -19.67 -18.15 -45.51
CA HIS A 16 -19.01 -19.47 -45.48
C HIS A 16 -17.95 -19.56 -44.38
N VAL A 17 -17.92 -20.69 -43.67
CA VAL A 17 -16.85 -21.00 -42.71
C VAL A 17 -15.61 -21.43 -43.50
N LEU A 18 -14.61 -20.57 -43.54
CA LEU A 18 -13.36 -20.80 -44.27
C LEU A 18 -12.45 -21.80 -43.56
N VAL A 19 -12.37 -21.71 -42.23
CA VAL A 19 -11.52 -22.55 -41.39
C VAL A 19 -12.29 -22.89 -40.13
N SER A 20 -12.22 -24.15 -39.70
CA SER A 20 -12.67 -24.60 -38.39
C SER A 20 -11.44 -24.90 -37.54
N GLU A 21 -11.39 -24.30 -36.36
CA GLU A 21 -10.24 -24.38 -35.47
C GLU A 21 -10.54 -25.33 -34.31
N PHE A 22 -9.66 -26.30 -34.10
CA PHE A 22 -9.67 -27.22 -32.97
C PHE A 22 -8.70 -26.72 -31.91
N LEU A 23 -9.21 -26.62 -30.68
CA LEU A 23 -8.38 -26.47 -29.48
C LEU A 23 -8.12 -27.86 -28.89
N ILE A 24 -6.87 -28.30 -28.90
CA ILE A 24 -6.43 -29.57 -28.34
C ILE A 24 -5.65 -29.29 -27.06
N THR A 25 -6.16 -29.78 -25.94
CA THR A 25 -5.52 -29.70 -24.62
C THR A 25 -6.14 -30.74 -23.68
N ALA A 26 -5.64 -30.83 -22.46
CA ALA A 26 -6.21 -31.62 -21.37
C ALA A 26 -6.20 -30.79 -20.07
N SER A 27 -6.54 -31.39 -18.94
CA SER A 27 -6.49 -30.68 -17.65
C SER A 27 -5.08 -30.10 -17.37
N PRO A 28 -4.98 -28.93 -16.72
CA PRO A 28 -3.70 -28.32 -16.40
C PRO A 28 -2.73 -29.25 -15.67
N ASP A 29 -3.23 -30.03 -14.71
CA ASP A 29 -2.42 -30.95 -13.90
C ASP A 29 -1.82 -32.07 -14.76
N TYR A 30 -2.61 -32.61 -15.69
CA TYR A 30 -2.15 -33.64 -16.63
C TYR A 30 -1.10 -33.08 -17.59
N MET A 31 -1.41 -32.00 -18.30
CA MET A 31 -0.49 -31.44 -19.33
C MET A 31 0.83 -30.97 -18.72
N ASN A 32 0.80 -30.33 -17.55
CA ASN A 32 2.02 -29.87 -16.88
C ASN A 32 2.77 -31.00 -16.15
N GLY A 33 2.12 -32.14 -15.90
CA GLY A 33 2.75 -33.34 -15.32
C GLY A 33 3.54 -34.17 -16.34
N LEU A 34 3.27 -34.02 -17.63
CA LEU A 34 4.00 -34.68 -18.71
C LEU A 34 5.37 -34.01 -18.94
N SER A 35 6.38 -34.79 -19.31
CA SER A 35 7.67 -34.24 -19.77
C SER A 35 7.51 -33.52 -21.11
N ASP A 36 8.47 -32.66 -21.48
CA ASP A 36 8.44 -31.94 -22.76
C ASP A 36 8.37 -32.90 -23.96
N GLU A 37 9.03 -34.06 -23.88
CA GLU A 37 8.96 -35.11 -24.91
C GLU A 37 7.57 -35.74 -24.99
N GLU A 38 6.95 -36.03 -23.84
CA GLU A 38 5.61 -36.61 -23.79
C GLU A 38 4.52 -35.62 -24.23
N GLN A 39 4.65 -34.34 -23.88
CA GLN A 39 3.78 -33.27 -24.38
C GLN A 39 3.90 -33.15 -25.90
N ARG A 40 5.12 -33.21 -26.43
CA ARG A 40 5.34 -33.21 -27.88
C ARG A 40 4.71 -34.44 -28.54
N ARG A 41 4.91 -35.63 -27.99
CA ARG A 41 4.29 -36.87 -28.47
C ARG A 41 2.77 -36.74 -28.49
N TYR A 42 2.18 -36.20 -27.42
CA TYR A 42 0.74 -35.96 -27.32
C TYR A 42 0.20 -35.10 -28.47
N PHE A 43 0.84 -33.96 -28.75
CA PHE A 43 0.40 -33.09 -29.83
C PHE A 43 0.66 -33.68 -31.22
N GLU A 44 1.78 -34.37 -31.42
CA GLU A 44 2.07 -35.06 -32.70
C GLU A 44 1.04 -36.17 -32.98
N THR A 45 0.72 -37.02 -32.01
CA THR A 45 -0.34 -38.04 -32.11
C THR A 45 -1.69 -37.41 -32.44
N ALA A 46 -2.05 -36.31 -31.76
CA ALA A 46 -3.30 -35.60 -32.02
C ALA A 46 -3.37 -35.02 -33.44
N VAL A 47 -2.27 -34.46 -33.94
CA VAL A 47 -2.19 -33.96 -35.33
C VAL A 47 -2.34 -35.09 -36.33
N ASP A 48 -1.67 -36.23 -36.12
CA ASP A 48 -1.70 -37.33 -37.05
C ASP A 48 -3.11 -37.96 -37.15
N HIS A 49 -3.81 -38.07 -36.02
CA HIS A 49 -5.23 -38.44 -36.00
C HIS A 49 -6.11 -37.49 -36.83
N LEU A 50 -5.91 -36.18 -36.68
CA LEU A 50 -6.68 -35.18 -37.43
C LEU A 50 -6.36 -35.20 -38.92
N LYS A 51 -5.09 -35.45 -39.30
CA LYS A 51 -4.70 -35.61 -40.71
C LYS A 51 -5.35 -36.85 -41.34
N GLU A 52 -5.42 -37.95 -40.60
CA GLU A 52 -6.07 -39.17 -41.05
C GLU A 52 -7.58 -38.94 -41.26
N LYS A 53 -8.25 -38.27 -40.32
CA LYS A 53 -9.68 -38.01 -40.38
C LYS A 53 -10.11 -36.97 -41.41
N TYR A 54 -9.36 -35.88 -41.54
CA TYR A 54 -9.78 -34.71 -42.30
C TYR A 54 -8.94 -34.45 -43.54
N SER A 55 -8.02 -35.35 -43.89
CA SER A 55 -6.96 -35.18 -44.89
C SER A 55 -5.87 -34.19 -44.46
N ALA A 56 -4.62 -34.58 -44.67
CA ALA A 56 -3.47 -33.70 -44.46
C ALA A 56 -3.50 -32.45 -45.36
N GLU A 57 -4.11 -32.54 -46.55
CA GLU A 57 -4.22 -31.41 -47.48
C GLU A 57 -5.18 -30.31 -46.98
N ASN A 58 -6.14 -30.69 -46.12
CA ASN A 58 -7.11 -29.77 -45.55
C ASN A 58 -6.62 -29.10 -44.26
N MET A 59 -5.50 -29.55 -43.69
CA MET A 59 -4.91 -28.95 -42.50
C MET A 59 -4.08 -27.72 -42.89
N LEU A 60 -4.51 -26.55 -42.43
CA LEU A 60 -3.84 -25.28 -42.73
C LEU A 60 -2.65 -25.03 -41.80
N TYR A 61 -2.84 -25.28 -40.50
CA TYR A 61 -1.81 -25.08 -39.49
C TYR A 61 -2.08 -25.93 -38.25
N ALA A 62 -1.02 -26.22 -37.49
CA ALA A 62 -1.07 -26.75 -36.14
C ALA A 62 0.00 -26.02 -35.31
N THR A 63 -0.44 -25.22 -34.33
CA THR A 63 0.43 -24.36 -33.52
C THR A 63 0.29 -24.72 -32.05
N VAL A 64 1.40 -25.07 -31.41
CA VAL A 64 1.46 -25.39 -29.98
C VAL A 64 1.88 -24.15 -29.19
N HIS A 65 1.09 -23.79 -28.18
CA HIS A 65 1.37 -22.73 -27.22
C HIS A 65 1.82 -23.35 -25.90
N MET A 66 3.07 -23.05 -25.51
CA MET A 66 3.71 -23.51 -24.27
C MET A 66 3.93 -22.35 -23.28
N ASP A 67 3.64 -21.12 -23.69
CA ASP A 67 3.85 -19.87 -22.93
C ASP A 67 2.62 -19.42 -22.14
N GLU A 68 1.54 -20.20 -22.20
CA GLU A 68 0.30 -19.96 -21.46
C GLU A 68 0.20 -20.84 -20.19
N ALA A 69 -0.91 -20.74 -19.45
CA ALA A 69 -1.09 -21.46 -18.18
C ALA A 69 -1.15 -22.99 -18.33
N THR A 70 -1.53 -23.47 -19.52
CA THR A 70 -1.63 -24.90 -19.83
C THR A 70 -1.19 -25.10 -21.28
N PRO A 71 -0.26 -26.03 -21.55
CA PRO A 71 0.10 -26.39 -22.91
C PRO A 71 -1.13 -26.77 -23.74
N HIS A 72 -1.31 -26.12 -24.88
CA HIS A 72 -2.43 -26.40 -25.79
C HIS A 72 -2.03 -26.16 -27.24
N MET A 73 -2.80 -26.73 -28.15
CA MET A 73 -2.56 -26.64 -29.58
C MET A 73 -3.81 -26.14 -30.31
N HIS A 74 -3.60 -25.20 -31.23
CA HIS A 74 -4.60 -24.74 -32.18
C HIS A 74 -4.36 -25.41 -33.53
N VAL A 75 -5.38 -26.10 -34.05
CA VAL A 75 -5.32 -26.76 -35.37
C VAL A 75 -6.40 -26.20 -36.27
N GLY A 76 -6.00 -25.55 -37.36
CA GLY A 76 -6.91 -25.01 -38.36
C GLY A 76 -7.16 -26.00 -39.49
N ILE A 77 -8.40 -26.42 -39.68
CA ILE A 77 -8.82 -27.32 -40.76
C ILE A 77 -9.78 -26.59 -41.71
N VAL A 78 -9.48 -26.66 -43.00
CA VAL A 78 -10.37 -26.17 -44.07
C VAL A 78 -11.36 -27.28 -44.39
N PRO A 79 -12.68 -27.07 -44.19
CA PRO A 79 -13.68 -28.12 -44.34
C PRO A 79 -14.03 -28.37 -45.82
N ILE A 80 -13.09 -28.92 -46.58
CA ILE A 80 -13.29 -29.31 -47.98
C ILE A 80 -13.73 -30.78 -48.03
N THR A 81 -14.93 -31.02 -48.52
CA THR A 81 -15.49 -32.36 -48.71
C THR A 81 -14.85 -33.07 -49.90
N GLU A 82 -14.99 -34.39 -50.00
CA GLU A 82 -14.37 -35.19 -51.08
C GLU A 82 -14.83 -34.79 -52.50
N ASP A 83 -16.05 -34.27 -52.61
CA ASP A 83 -16.62 -33.70 -53.84
C ASP A 83 -16.14 -32.26 -54.13
N GLY A 84 -15.26 -31.71 -53.29
CA GLY A 84 -14.58 -30.43 -53.49
C GLY A 84 -15.36 -29.19 -53.03
N ARG A 85 -16.44 -29.36 -52.25
CA ARG A 85 -17.23 -28.25 -51.69
C ARG A 85 -16.64 -27.79 -50.36
N LEU A 86 -16.74 -26.49 -50.08
CA LEU A 86 -16.42 -25.93 -48.75
C LEU A 86 -17.66 -26.00 -47.86
N SER A 87 -17.69 -26.95 -46.91
CA SER A 87 -18.87 -27.21 -46.09
C SER A 87 -18.50 -27.66 -44.66
N ALA A 88 -18.33 -26.70 -43.75
CA ALA A 88 -18.17 -27.00 -42.32
C ALA A 88 -19.35 -27.80 -41.74
N LYS A 89 -20.55 -27.61 -42.31
CA LYS A 89 -21.76 -28.32 -41.90
C LYS A 89 -21.63 -29.83 -42.12
N ASP A 90 -21.00 -30.26 -43.21
CA ASP A 90 -20.87 -31.69 -43.49
C ASP A 90 -19.91 -32.38 -42.51
N PHE A 91 -18.90 -31.67 -42.01
CA PHE A 91 -17.97 -32.20 -41.01
C PHE A 91 -18.49 -32.05 -39.58
N PHE A 92 -19.07 -30.90 -39.21
CA PHE A 92 -19.25 -30.49 -37.81
C PHE A 92 -20.70 -30.21 -37.40
N ASN A 93 -21.70 -30.51 -38.24
CA ASN A 93 -23.08 -30.19 -37.91
C ASN A 93 -23.71 -31.20 -36.93
N GLY A 94 -24.21 -30.65 -35.82
CA GLY A 94 -25.10 -31.35 -34.89
C GLY A 94 -24.38 -32.03 -33.70
N LYS A 95 -25.16 -32.24 -32.63
CA LYS A 95 -24.65 -32.79 -31.36
C LYS A 95 -24.06 -34.19 -31.51
N LEU A 96 -24.64 -35.04 -32.36
CA LEU A 96 -24.18 -36.42 -32.58
C LEU A 96 -22.78 -36.47 -33.20
N LYS A 97 -22.52 -35.66 -34.24
CA LYS A 97 -21.19 -35.58 -34.86
C LYS A 97 -20.15 -35.02 -33.89
N MET A 98 -20.49 -33.98 -33.14
CA MET A 98 -19.61 -33.43 -32.11
C MET A 98 -19.25 -34.46 -31.04
N LYS A 99 -20.24 -35.22 -30.56
CA LYS A 99 -20.01 -36.31 -29.61
C LYS A 99 -19.11 -37.39 -30.21
N ALA A 100 -19.39 -37.82 -31.44
CA ALA A 100 -18.60 -38.83 -32.13
C ALA A 100 -17.13 -38.40 -32.32
N ILE A 101 -16.87 -37.13 -32.66
CA ILE A 101 -15.51 -36.60 -32.79
C ILE A 101 -14.78 -36.64 -31.45
N GLN A 102 -15.43 -36.23 -30.36
CA GLN A 102 -14.81 -36.27 -29.04
C GLN A 102 -14.57 -37.70 -28.54
N ASP A 103 -15.48 -38.63 -28.83
CA ASP A 103 -15.34 -40.06 -28.47
C ASP A 103 -14.23 -40.73 -29.29
N ASP A 104 -14.13 -40.42 -30.58
CA ASP A 104 -13.10 -40.92 -31.50
C ASP A 104 -11.71 -40.38 -31.15
N PHE A 105 -11.59 -39.07 -30.90
CA PHE A 105 -10.36 -38.45 -30.45
C PHE A 105 -9.88 -39.07 -29.14
N HIS A 106 -10.76 -39.21 -28.14
CA HIS A 106 -10.42 -39.82 -26.86
C HIS A 106 -9.92 -41.26 -27.04
N ARG A 107 -10.65 -42.09 -27.80
CA ARG A 107 -10.24 -43.47 -28.08
C ARG A 107 -8.85 -43.54 -28.72
N HIS A 108 -8.60 -42.72 -29.74
CA HIS A 108 -7.31 -42.71 -30.41
C HIS A 108 -6.17 -42.31 -29.47
N MET A 109 -6.36 -41.30 -28.63
CA MET A 109 -5.33 -40.89 -27.67
C MET A 109 -5.05 -41.98 -26.62
N VAL A 110 -6.09 -42.64 -26.10
CA VAL A 110 -5.93 -43.74 -25.13
C VAL A 110 -5.24 -44.95 -25.76
N GLU A 111 -5.58 -45.32 -26.99
CA GLU A 111 -4.92 -46.40 -27.74
C GLU A 111 -3.43 -46.14 -27.99
N ASN A 112 -3.02 -44.87 -28.05
CA ASN A 112 -1.62 -44.45 -28.16
C ASN A 112 -0.92 -44.24 -26.80
N GLY A 113 -1.52 -44.73 -25.71
CA GLY A 113 -0.89 -44.80 -24.39
C GLY A 113 -1.01 -43.54 -23.53
N PHE A 114 -1.96 -42.64 -23.84
CA PHE A 114 -2.26 -41.48 -22.99
C PHE A 114 -3.38 -41.80 -21.99
N ASP A 115 -3.13 -41.56 -20.69
CA ASP A 115 -4.11 -41.80 -19.63
C ASP A 115 -5.10 -40.63 -19.52
N LEU A 116 -6.08 -40.63 -20.40
CA LEU A 116 -7.12 -39.61 -20.47
C LEU A 116 -8.46 -40.20 -20.06
N VAL A 117 -9.32 -39.36 -19.48
CA VAL A 117 -10.74 -39.68 -19.22
C VAL A 117 -11.62 -38.85 -20.15
N ARG A 118 -12.68 -39.46 -20.66
CA ARG A 118 -13.62 -38.80 -21.57
C ARG A 118 -14.43 -37.73 -20.81
N GLY A 119 -14.46 -36.51 -21.33
CA GLY A 119 -15.28 -35.44 -20.75
C GLY A 119 -16.76 -35.79 -20.70
N GLU A 120 -17.40 -35.51 -19.55
CA GLU A 120 -18.82 -35.77 -19.35
C GLU A 120 -19.69 -34.78 -20.14
N PRO A 121 -20.85 -35.22 -20.68
CA PRO A 121 -21.80 -34.30 -21.27
C PRO A 121 -22.32 -33.36 -20.19
N SER A 122 -22.08 -32.05 -20.37
CA SER A 122 -22.55 -31.02 -19.45
C SER A 122 -23.44 -30.02 -20.16
N GLU A 123 -24.34 -29.40 -19.40
CA GLU A 123 -25.14 -28.26 -19.86
C GLU A 123 -24.34 -26.93 -19.82
N LYS A 124 -23.08 -26.98 -19.39
CA LYS A 124 -22.21 -25.79 -19.37
C LYS A 124 -22.04 -25.27 -20.79
N LYS A 125 -22.39 -23.99 -20.96
CA LYS A 125 -22.12 -23.27 -22.20
C LYS A 125 -20.63 -22.96 -22.27
N HIS A 126 -20.05 -23.07 -23.46
CA HIS A 126 -18.68 -22.62 -23.68
C HIS A 126 -18.59 -21.13 -23.37
N GLU A 127 -17.61 -20.78 -22.55
CA GLU A 127 -17.30 -19.40 -22.19
C GLU A 127 -16.05 -18.95 -22.97
N ASN A 128 -16.05 -17.69 -23.40
CA ASN A 128 -14.84 -17.09 -23.92
C ASN A 128 -13.75 -17.08 -22.83
N VAL A 129 -12.49 -17.24 -23.21
CA VAL A 129 -11.32 -17.21 -22.31
C VAL A 129 -11.33 -16.02 -21.34
N HIS A 130 -11.73 -14.82 -21.80
CA HIS A 130 -11.81 -13.65 -20.93
C HIS A 130 -12.89 -13.79 -19.86
N GLN A 131 -14.08 -14.26 -20.25
CA GLN A 131 -15.20 -14.47 -19.33
C GLN A 131 -14.88 -15.58 -18.32
N TYR A 132 -14.28 -16.67 -18.77
CA TYR A 132 -13.83 -17.76 -17.90
C TYR A 132 -12.84 -17.26 -16.84
N LYS A 133 -11.88 -16.40 -17.22
CA LYS A 133 -10.93 -15.79 -16.27
C LYS A 133 -11.60 -14.84 -15.26
N ILE A 134 -12.70 -14.18 -15.63
CA ILE A 134 -13.49 -13.35 -14.71
C ILE A 134 -14.20 -14.24 -13.70
N ASN A 135 -14.94 -15.24 -14.19
CA ASN A 135 -15.73 -16.16 -13.36
C ASN A 135 -14.86 -16.93 -12.36
N GLN A 136 -13.63 -17.32 -12.75
CA GLN A 136 -12.67 -17.97 -11.86
C GLN A 136 -12.18 -17.07 -10.71
N ARG A 137 -12.19 -15.75 -10.90
CA ARG A 137 -11.72 -14.77 -9.90
C ARG A 137 -12.84 -14.19 -9.05
N GLU A 138 -14.08 -14.32 -9.50
CA GLU A 138 -15.27 -13.87 -8.81
C GLU A 138 -15.38 -14.37 -7.34
N PRO A 139 -15.17 -15.66 -7.02
CA PRO A 139 -15.23 -16.11 -5.63
C PRO A 139 -14.10 -15.55 -4.75
N GLU A 140 -12.92 -15.32 -5.34
CA GLU A 140 -11.80 -14.70 -4.63
C GLU A 140 -12.07 -13.21 -4.34
N LEU A 141 -12.65 -12.50 -5.31
CA LEU A 141 -13.14 -11.13 -5.17
C LEU A 141 -14.22 -11.03 -4.09
N GLU A 142 -15.18 -11.95 -4.08
CA GLU A 142 -16.26 -11.98 -3.09
C GLU A 142 -15.72 -12.24 -1.68
N ARG A 143 -14.80 -13.20 -1.53
CA ARG A 143 -14.10 -13.45 -0.27
C ARG A 143 -13.32 -12.22 0.22
N LEU A 144 -12.60 -11.56 -0.67
CA LEU A 144 -11.81 -10.37 -0.33
C LEU A 144 -12.71 -9.21 0.08
N ASN A 145 -13.83 -9.00 -0.62
CA ASN A 145 -14.82 -7.99 -0.27
C ASN A 145 -15.46 -8.26 1.10
N ALA A 146 -15.76 -9.53 1.42
CA ALA A 146 -16.26 -9.91 2.74
C ALA A 146 -15.23 -9.63 3.85
N GLU A 147 -13.94 -9.88 3.59
CA GLU A 147 -12.87 -9.56 4.55
C GLU A 147 -12.70 -8.05 4.74
N ILE A 148 -12.79 -7.26 3.66
CA ILE A 148 -12.75 -5.80 3.71
C ILE A 148 -13.93 -5.27 4.55
N ALA A 149 -15.14 -5.73 4.29
CA ALA A 149 -16.33 -5.32 5.04
C ALA A 149 -16.20 -5.63 6.54
N LEU A 150 -15.62 -6.79 6.89
CA LEU A 150 -15.36 -7.13 8.29
C LEU A 150 -14.34 -6.17 8.93
N LYS A 151 -13.25 -5.86 8.22
CA LYS A 151 -12.22 -4.92 8.70
C LYS A 151 -12.75 -3.49 8.81
N GLU A 152 -13.62 -3.06 7.90
CA GLU A 152 -14.29 -1.76 7.97
C GLU A 152 -15.17 -1.66 9.22
N LYS A 153 -15.97 -2.70 9.50
CA LYS A 153 -16.77 -2.76 10.73
C LYS A 153 -15.91 -2.72 11.99
N GLN A 154 -14.78 -3.43 12.01
CA GLN A 154 -13.81 -3.36 13.12
C GLN A 154 -13.20 -1.98 13.27
N ARG A 155 -12.89 -1.30 12.16
CA ARG A 155 -12.37 0.07 12.16
C ARG A 155 -13.39 1.07 12.70
N GLU A 156 -14.66 0.93 12.34
CA GLU A 156 -15.74 1.76 12.89
C GLU A 156 -15.93 1.56 14.40
N GLU A 157 -15.86 0.32 14.88
CA GLU A 157 -15.90 -0.03 16.30
C GLU A 157 -14.74 0.65 17.05
N LEU A 158 -13.51 0.51 16.53
CA LEU A 158 -12.33 1.16 17.08
C LEU A 158 -12.43 2.69 17.04
N GLU A 159 -13.01 3.27 16.00
CA GLU A 159 -13.24 4.72 15.92
C GLU A 159 -14.23 5.20 16.99
N LYS A 160 -15.30 4.44 17.23
CA LYS A 160 -16.26 4.73 18.33
C LYS A 160 -15.58 4.63 19.69
N GLN A 161 -14.77 3.58 19.91
CA GLN A 161 -14.00 3.42 21.15
C GLN A 161 -13.01 4.58 21.34
N ASN A 162 -12.30 4.98 20.28
CA ASN A 162 -11.38 6.11 20.34
C ASN A 162 -12.10 7.44 20.63
N LYS A 163 -13.26 7.70 20.02
CA LYS A 163 -14.09 8.88 20.36
C LYS A 163 -14.55 8.86 21.81
N ALA A 164 -14.98 7.70 22.32
CA ALA A 164 -15.37 7.55 23.72
C ALA A 164 -14.20 7.82 24.68
N VAL A 165 -13.02 7.26 24.39
CA VAL A 165 -11.79 7.52 25.15
C VAL A 165 -11.43 9.01 25.10
N GLN A 166 -11.59 9.65 23.96
CA GLN A 166 -11.27 11.07 23.78
C GLN A 166 -12.24 11.97 24.57
N ALA A 167 -13.53 11.64 24.60
CA ALA A 167 -14.51 12.32 25.45
C ALA A 167 -14.18 12.16 26.95
N VAL A 168 -13.79 10.96 27.39
CA VAL A 168 -13.33 10.74 28.78
C VAL A 168 -12.09 11.56 29.09
N ILE A 169 -11.16 11.69 28.15
CA ILE A 169 -9.97 12.55 28.30
C ILE A 169 -10.36 14.02 28.42
N GLU A 170 -11.33 14.50 27.63
CA GLU A 170 -11.83 15.88 27.72
C GLU A 170 -12.50 16.15 29.06
N VAL A 171 -13.43 15.30 29.51
CA VAL A 171 -14.06 15.42 30.84
C VAL A 171 -13.00 15.42 31.95
N LYS A 172 -11.95 14.60 31.82
CA LYS A 172 -10.87 14.55 32.81
C LYS A 172 -9.98 15.80 32.75
N LYS A 173 -9.74 16.37 31.56
CA LYS A 173 -9.07 17.67 31.41
C LYS A 173 -9.91 18.78 32.02
N GLU A 174 -11.20 18.83 31.74
CA GLU A 174 -12.14 19.81 32.30
C GLU A 174 -12.23 19.70 33.82
N SER A 175 -12.26 18.49 34.37
CA SER A 175 -12.21 18.27 35.82
C SER A 175 -10.88 18.73 36.43
N LEU A 176 -9.76 18.53 35.72
CA LEU A 176 -8.44 18.99 36.17
C LEU A 176 -8.30 20.52 36.03
N THR A 177 -8.86 21.14 35.00
CA THR A 177 -8.89 22.59 34.85
C THR A 177 -9.84 23.23 35.85
N ALA A 178 -11.01 22.64 36.11
CA ALA A 178 -11.93 23.08 37.16
C ALA A 178 -11.30 22.95 38.55
N LYS A 179 -10.59 21.86 38.85
CA LYS A 179 -9.79 21.75 40.07
C LYS A 179 -8.67 22.80 40.13
N ALA A 180 -8.03 23.11 39.01
CA ALA A 180 -7.03 24.18 38.95
C ALA A 180 -7.65 25.59 39.09
N GLU A 181 -8.91 25.77 38.69
CA GLU A 181 -9.70 26.99 38.79
C GLU A 181 -10.28 27.17 40.21
N GLU A 182 -10.71 26.10 40.84
CA GLU A 182 -11.12 26.05 42.26
C GLU A 182 -9.91 26.26 43.20
N LEU A 183 -8.71 25.89 42.74
CA LEU A 183 -7.41 26.24 43.34
C LEU A 183 -6.88 27.63 42.93
N LYS A 184 -7.58 28.40 42.07
CA LYS A 184 -7.27 29.83 41.91
C LYS A 184 -7.81 30.57 43.14
N MET A 185 -6.90 30.88 44.07
CA MET A 185 -7.11 31.95 45.03
C MET A 185 -7.53 33.23 44.30
N PRO A 186 -8.48 34.02 44.82
CA PRO A 186 -8.87 35.27 44.19
C PRO A 186 -7.66 36.19 44.07
N THR A 187 -7.43 36.71 42.87
CA THR A 187 -6.47 37.79 42.65
C THR A 187 -6.99 39.02 43.39
N ILE A 188 -6.48 39.26 44.60
CA ILE A 188 -6.59 40.57 45.24
C ILE A 188 -5.72 41.50 44.39
N GLU A 189 -6.34 42.51 43.78
CA GLU A 189 -5.61 43.65 43.24
C GLU A 189 -4.94 44.38 44.40
N HIS A 190 -3.72 43.95 44.73
CA HIS A 190 -2.83 44.75 45.54
C HIS A 190 -2.05 45.67 44.61
N GLU A 191 -2.57 46.88 44.44
CA GLU A 191 -1.70 48.03 44.32
C GLU A 191 -0.62 47.94 45.42
N LYS A 192 0.64 47.89 44.98
CA LYS A 192 1.85 48.22 45.74
C LYS A 192 1.80 47.91 47.25
N ALA A 193 1.96 46.64 47.62
CA ALA A 193 2.38 46.30 48.98
C ALA A 193 3.21 45.01 49.01
N TRP A 194 4.44 45.18 49.47
CA TRP A 194 5.50 44.18 49.62
C TRP A 194 5.20 43.25 50.84
N LEU A 195 5.55 41.95 50.74
CA LEU A 195 5.55 40.86 51.77
C LEU A 195 4.21 40.13 52.11
N LYS A 196 4.07 38.86 51.67
CA LYS A 196 3.76 37.66 52.51
C LYS A 196 3.85 36.35 51.70
N LYS A 197 4.37 35.29 52.32
CA LYS A 197 4.61 33.93 51.76
C LYS A 197 3.54 32.97 52.26
N ASP A 198 2.73 32.39 51.37
CA ASP A 198 1.91 31.23 51.72
C ASP A 198 2.65 29.92 51.35
N LYS A 199 2.81 29.05 52.35
CA LYS A 199 3.44 27.73 52.24
C LYS A 199 2.36 26.69 51.95
N VAL A 200 2.37 26.10 50.75
CA VAL A 200 1.63 24.88 50.46
C VAL A 200 2.45 23.67 50.92
N ILE A 201 1.88 22.83 51.78
CA ILE A 201 2.52 21.62 52.33
C ILE A 201 1.93 20.42 51.60
N VAL A 202 2.77 19.68 50.85
CA VAL A 202 2.39 18.43 50.16
C VAL A 202 3.00 17.25 50.92
N PRO A 203 2.21 16.21 51.27
CA PRO A 203 2.72 15.03 51.95
C PRO A 203 3.82 14.32 51.15
N GLU A 204 4.87 13.89 51.83
CA GLU A 204 6.09 13.28 51.22
C GLU A 204 5.77 12.06 50.34
N ARG A 205 4.72 11.31 50.68
CA ARG A 205 4.24 10.15 49.92
C ARG A 205 3.69 10.52 48.54
N GLU A 206 3.03 11.67 48.41
CA GLU A 206 2.49 12.16 47.13
C GLU A 206 3.59 12.72 46.22
N LEU A 207 4.62 13.32 46.82
CA LEU A 207 5.79 13.78 46.09
C LEU A 207 6.56 12.60 45.48
N HIS A 208 6.78 11.52 46.24
CA HIS A 208 7.40 10.30 45.73
C HIS A 208 6.57 9.62 44.64
N ALA A 209 5.23 9.61 44.76
CA ALA A 209 4.35 9.07 43.73
C ALA A 209 4.42 9.90 42.43
N LEU A 210 4.52 11.22 42.52
CA LEU A 210 4.71 12.12 41.37
C LEU A 210 6.05 11.90 40.67
N TYR A 211 7.14 11.69 41.43
CA TYR A 211 8.44 11.37 40.85
C TYR A 211 8.45 10.00 40.16
N ALA A 212 7.86 8.98 40.79
CA ALA A 212 7.74 7.65 40.18
C ALA A 212 6.89 7.69 38.89
N TYR A 213 5.80 8.46 38.89
CA TYR A 213 4.96 8.64 37.70
C TYR A 213 5.70 9.36 36.57
N ALA A 214 6.48 10.40 36.88
CA ALA A 214 7.29 11.11 35.89
C ALA A 214 8.36 10.20 35.28
N GLU A 215 9.02 9.38 36.10
CA GLU A 215 10.03 8.42 35.64
C GLU A 215 9.43 7.27 34.79
N GLN A 216 8.22 6.83 35.14
CA GLN A 216 7.49 5.86 34.32
C GLN A 216 7.10 6.45 32.96
N LYS A 217 6.66 7.72 32.93
CA LYS A 217 6.32 8.40 31.68
C LYS A 217 7.54 8.61 30.77
N THR A 218 8.70 8.95 31.32
CA THR A 218 9.93 9.08 30.52
C THR A 218 10.40 7.74 29.96
N LYS A 219 10.27 6.64 30.72
CA LYS A 219 10.56 5.28 30.22
C LYS A 219 9.63 4.87 29.09
N THR A 220 8.31 5.06 29.24
CA THR A 220 7.35 4.76 28.17
C THR A 220 7.56 5.61 26.92
N ALA A 221 7.94 6.89 27.06
CA ALA A 221 8.26 7.75 25.92
C ALA A 221 9.53 7.30 25.18
N ALA A 222 10.52 6.77 25.90
CA ALA A 222 11.74 6.22 25.30
C ALA A 222 11.47 4.90 24.54
N GLU A 223 10.59 4.03 25.06
CA GLU A 223 10.17 2.80 24.39
C GLU A 223 9.38 3.08 23.11
N LEU A 224 8.42 4.01 23.15
CA LEU A 224 7.67 4.47 21.97
C LEU A 224 8.59 5.09 20.91
N ALA A 225 9.61 5.85 21.31
CA ALA A 225 10.61 6.40 20.39
C ALA A 225 11.50 5.32 19.77
N GLY A 226 11.78 4.23 20.50
CA GLY A 226 12.47 3.05 20.00
C GLY A 226 11.64 2.28 18.96
N GLN A 227 10.37 2.04 19.26
CA GLN A 227 9.43 1.37 18.34
C GLN A 227 9.22 2.16 17.04
N LEU A 228 9.09 3.49 17.14
CA LEU A 228 8.95 4.34 15.96
C LEU A 228 10.18 4.26 15.05
N LYS A 229 11.39 4.13 15.61
CA LYS A 229 12.65 3.95 14.86
C LYS A 229 12.72 2.60 14.16
N SER A 230 12.29 1.51 14.81
CA SER A 230 12.25 0.19 14.17
C SER A 230 11.22 0.15 13.05
N GLU A 231 10.04 0.75 13.23
CA GLU A 231 9.01 0.82 12.20
C GLU A 231 9.44 1.68 10.99
N THR A 232 10.20 2.77 11.23
CA THR A 232 10.75 3.56 10.11
C THR A 232 11.79 2.79 9.31
N GLN A 233 12.68 2.05 9.98
CA GLN A 233 13.67 1.20 9.30
C GLN A 233 13.02 0.07 8.50
N GLU A 234 11.94 -0.53 9.03
CA GLU A 234 11.20 -1.58 8.34
C GLU A 234 10.45 -1.03 7.12
N LYS A 235 9.84 0.16 7.23
CA LYS A 235 9.22 0.86 6.10
C LYS A 235 10.22 1.17 4.98
N GLU A 236 11.44 1.60 5.31
CA GLU A 236 12.52 1.83 4.33
C GLU A 236 12.97 0.53 3.64
N ARG A 237 13.04 -0.59 4.38
CA ARG A 237 13.29 -1.91 3.80
C ARG A 237 12.21 -2.30 2.79
N TRP A 238 10.93 -2.19 3.15
CA TRP A 238 9.81 -2.53 2.27
C TRP A 238 9.77 -1.65 1.00
N GLN A 239 10.08 -0.36 1.12
CA GLN A 239 10.21 0.54 -0.03
C GLN A 239 11.36 0.14 -0.96
N SER A 240 12.48 -0.34 -0.41
CA SER A 240 13.64 -0.79 -1.19
C SER A 240 13.34 -2.08 -1.96
N ILE A 241 12.65 -3.04 -1.32
CA ILE A 241 12.17 -4.28 -1.95
C ILE A 241 11.16 -3.97 -3.08
N ALA A 242 10.24 -3.02 -2.86
CA ALA A 242 9.28 -2.61 -3.88
C ALA A 242 9.96 -2.00 -5.11
N ARG A 243 10.97 -1.14 -4.92
CA ARG A 243 11.78 -0.56 -6.01
C ARG A 243 12.54 -1.64 -6.80
N GLN A 244 13.15 -2.61 -6.12
CA GLN A 244 13.85 -3.71 -6.79
C GLN A 244 12.89 -4.58 -7.64
N LYS A 245 11.69 -4.87 -7.13
CA LYS A 245 10.66 -5.60 -7.89
C LYS A 245 10.20 -4.84 -9.14
N GLN A 246 10.05 -3.51 -9.07
CA GLN A 246 9.73 -2.68 -10.24
C GLN A 246 10.84 -2.71 -11.30
N ILE A 247 12.11 -2.58 -10.87
CA ILE A 247 13.27 -2.64 -11.78
C ILE A 247 13.35 -4.02 -12.46
N GLY A 248 13.08 -5.10 -11.71
CA GLY A 248 13.02 -6.46 -12.27
C GLY A 248 11.92 -6.65 -13.33
N ARG A 249 10.73 -6.08 -13.09
CA ARG A 249 9.63 -6.09 -14.08
C ARG A 249 10.01 -5.30 -15.34
N MET A 250 10.60 -4.12 -15.20
CA MET A 250 11.08 -3.29 -16.32
C MET A 250 12.16 -3.98 -17.17
N LYS A 251 13.11 -4.68 -16.53
CA LYS A 251 14.17 -5.43 -17.24
C LYS A 251 13.59 -6.61 -18.03
N LYS A 252 12.62 -7.34 -17.47
CA LYS A 252 11.91 -8.42 -18.18
C LYS A 252 11.12 -7.86 -19.38
N THR A 253 10.38 -6.77 -19.22
CA THR A 253 9.62 -6.15 -20.34
C THR A 253 10.52 -5.65 -21.45
N ASN A 254 11.70 -5.08 -21.13
CA ASN A 254 12.67 -4.66 -22.15
C ASN A 254 13.33 -5.85 -22.86
N GLY A 255 13.59 -6.95 -22.16
CA GLY A 255 14.07 -8.21 -22.76
C GLY A 255 13.07 -8.79 -23.77
N PHE A 256 11.79 -8.84 -23.40
CA PHE A 256 10.71 -9.27 -24.30
C PHE A 256 10.56 -8.36 -25.54
N ARG A 257 10.73 -7.04 -25.37
CA ARG A 257 10.69 -6.08 -26.50
C ARG A 257 11.83 -6.32 -27.49
N ASN A 258 13.06 -6.53 -27.00
CA ASN A 258 14.23 -6.80 -27.84
C ASN A 258 14.13 -8.14 -28.59
N CYS A 259 13.61 -9.19 -27.96
CA CYS A 259 13.36 -10.47 -28.63
C CYS A 259 12.31 -10.36 -29.75
N ARG A 260 11.24 -9.59 -29.54
CA ARG A 260 10.17 -9.40 -30.55
C ARG A 260 10.69 -8.69 -31.81
N VAL A 261 11.53 -7.67 -31.65
CA VAL A 261 12.14 -6.94 -32.77
C VAL A 261 13.06 -7.84 -33.60
N GLY A 262 13.85 -8.70 -32.95
CA GLY A 262 14.72 -9.66 -33.63
C GLY A 262 13.96 -10.71 -34.46
N SER A 263 12.81 -11.19 -33.98
CA SER A 263 11.99 -12.19 -34.67
C SER A 263 11.23 -11.61 -35.87
N ILE A 264 10.71 -10.38 -35.76
CA ILE A 264 10.02 -9.68 -36.86
C ILE A 264 10.97 -9.41 -38.04
N GLN A 265 12.25 -9.13 -37.76
CA GLN A 265 13.25 -8.88 -38.80
C GLN A 265 13.67 -10.16 -39.55
N LYS A 266 13.62 -11.33 -38.90
CA LYS A 266 13.90 -12.64 -39.49
C LYS A 266 12.75 -13.15 -40.40
N LEU A 267 11.50 -12.85 -40.07
CA LEU A 267 10.31 -13.23 -40.86
C LEU A 267 10.13 -12.42 -42.16
N LYS A 268 10.76 -11.25 -42.31
CA LYS A 268 10.69 -10.44 -43.55
C LYS A 268 11.54 -10.99 -44.71
N ARG A 269 12.53 -11.84 -44.43
CA ARG A 269 13.46 -12.38 -45.45
C ARG A 269 12.88 -13.53 -46.31
N PRO A 270 12.08 -14.48 -45.77
CA PRO A 270 11.47 -15.55 -46.56
C PRO A 270 10.30 -15.11 -47.47
N LYS A 271 9.50 -14.12 -47.06
CA LYS A 271 8.35 -13.62 -47.85
C LYS A 271 8.76 -13.07 -49.23
N ARG A 272 9.96 -12.51 -49.36
CA ARG A 272 10.49 -11.99 -50.64
C ARG A 272 10.89 -13.09 -51.64
N LYS A 273 11.32 -14.26 -51.17
CA LYS A 273 11.73 -15.38 -52.05
C LYS A 273 10.55 -16.22 -52.54
N CYS A 274 9.51 -16.37 -51.73
CA CYS A 274 8.33 -17.17 -52.09
C CYS A 274 7.48 -16.51 -53.19
N GLY A 275 7.36 -15.18 -53.20
CA GLY A 275 6.60 -14.42 -54.20
C GLY A 275 7.13 -14.52 -55.65
N ALA A 276 8.41 -14.83 -55.84
CA ALA A 276 9.02 -15.00 -57.16
C ALA A 276 8.72 -16.37 -57.79
N SER A 277 8.45 -17.39 -56.97
CA SER A 277 8.14 -18.75 -57.46
C SER A 277 6.67 -18.93 -57.85
N LEU A 278 5.75 -18.26 -57.14
CA LEU A 278 4.31 -18.32 -57.41
C LEU A 278 3.90 -17.62 -58.72
N GLN A 279 4.72 -16.69 -59.23
CA GLN A 279 4.39 -15.89 -60.42
C GLN A 279 4.38 -16.67 -61.75
N ARG A 280 4.92 -17.89 -61.79
CA ARG A 280 5.07 -18.67 -63.04
C ARG A 280 3.84 -19.52 -63.43
N ASN A 281 2.88 -19.76 -62.53
CA ASN A 281 1.86 -20.81 -62.72
C ASN A 281 0.37 -20.34 -62.79
N LEU A 282 0.08 -19.06 -63.02
CA LEU A 282 -1.32 -18.57 -63.11
C LEU A 282 -1.66 -17.94 -64.48
N ARG A 283 -2.77 -18.40 -65.09
CA ARG A 283 -3.37 -17.85 -66.33
C ARG A 283 -3.68 -16.35 -66.16
N LYS A 284 -3.49 -15.55 -67.23
CA LYS A 284 -3.58 -14.07 -67.21
C LYS A 284 -4.87 -13.50 -66.59
N ASN A 285 -6.04 -14.12 -66.85
CA ASN A 285 -7.34 -13.65 -66.32
C ASN A 285 -7.47 -13.84 -64.80
N LYS A 286 -7.20 -15.05 -64.27
CA LYS A 286 -7.18 -15.29 -62.81
C LYS A 286 -6.16 -14.40 -62.09
N ARG A 287 -5.08 -14.01 -62.78
CA ARG A 287 -4.06 -13.09 -62.27
C ARG A 287 -4.57 -11.66 -62.14
N GLN A 288 -5.53 -11.27 -62.96
CA GLN A 288 -6.12 -9.93 -62.96
C GLN A 288 -7.18 -9.84 -61.86
N ASP A 289 -7.99 -10.89 -61.71
CA ASP A 289 -8.99 -11.01 -60.64
C ASP A 289 -8.32 -11.03 -59.26
N LEU A 290 -7.31 -11.90 -59.05
CA LEU A 290 -6.54 -11.94 -57.79
C LEU A 290 -5.77 -10.64 -57.53
N ARG A 291 -5.35 -9.91 -58.57
CA ARG A 291 -4.71 -8.59 -58.38
C ARG A 291 -5.71 -7.54 -57.96
N GLN A 292 -6.95 -7.64 -58.42
CA GLN A 292 -8.02 -6.74 -58.05
C GLN A 292 -8.47 -7.00 -56.61
N GLU A 293 -8.64 -8.27 -56.24
CA GLU A 293 -8.99 -8.71 -54.88
C GLU A 293 -7.90 -8.32 -53.87
N VAL A 294 -6.62 -8.61 -54.16
CA VAL A 294 -5.50 -8.17 -53.31
C VAL A 294 -5.39 -6.64 -53.23
N LYS A 295 -5.78 -5.92 -54.28
CA LYS A 295 -5.78 -4.45 -54.28
C LYS A 295 -6.90 -3.90 -53.40
N GLU A 296 -8.07 -4.52 -53.43
CA GLU A 296 -9.23 -4.18 -52.59
C GLU A 296 -8.94 -4.49 -51.11
N GLU A 297 -8.34 -5.64 -50.80
CA GLU A 297 -7.84 -5.97 -49.46
C GLU A 297 -6.74 -5.01 -48.99
N LEU A 298 -5.82 -4.62 -49.86
CA LEU A 298 -4.79 -3.62 -49.53
C LEU A 298 -5.38 -2.24 -49.27
N THR A 299 -6.48 -1.88 -49.93
CA THR A 299 -7.17 -0.60 -49.68
C THR A 299 -7.93 -0.61 -48.37
N THR A 300 -8.63 -1.71 -48.04
CA THR A 300 -9.36 -1.86 -46.77
C THR A 300 -8.40 -1.92 -45.58
N LEU A 301 -7.30 -2.67 -45.69
CA LEU A 301 -6.26 -2.68 -44.66
C LEU A 301 -5.54 -1.33 -44.51
N ARG A 302 -5.50 -0.51 -45.56
CA ARG A 302 -4.95 0.85 -45.47
C ARG A 302 -5.89 1.78 -44.71
N THR A 303 -7.19 1.73 -45.01
CA THR A 303 -8.18 2.55 -44.29
C THR A 303 -8.26 2.15 -42.82
N GLU A 304 -8.27 0.85 -42.50
CA GLU A 304 -8.23 0.38 -41.12
C GLU A 304 -6.94 0.82 -40.39
N ASN A 305 -5.78 0.78 -41.04
CA ASN A 305 -4.54 1.30 -40.44
C ASN A 305 -4.56 2.82 -40.23
N GLU A 306 -5.21 3.57 -41.12
CA GLU A 306 -5.37 5.02 -40.98
C GLU A 306 -6.33 5.36 -39.83
N GLU A 307 -7.42 4.62 -39.68
CA GLU A 307 -8.36 4.71 -38.56
C GLU A 307 -7.70 4.37 -37.22
N LEU A 308 -7.00 3.22 -37.15
CA LEU A 308 -6.24 2.83 -35.96
C LEU A 308 -5.12 3.83 -35.64
N SER A 309 -4.50 4.44 -36.65
CA SER A 309 -3.51 5.51 -36.46
C SER A 309 -4.15 6.77 -35.89
N ALA A 310 -5.36 7.13 -36.32
CA ALA A 310 -6.13 8.24 -35.78
C ALA A 310 -6.54 7.97 -34.32
N GLU A 311 -7.06 6.79 -34.01
CA GLU A 311 -7.40 6.38 -32.63
C GLU A 311 -6.18 6.41 -31.71
N ASN A 312 -5.05 5.88 -32.16
CA ASN A 312 -3.81 5.93 -31.38
C ASN A 312 -3.36 7.37 -31.09
N LYS A 313 -3.54 8.31 -32.03
CA LYS A 313 -3.23 9.73 -31.78
C LYS A 313 -4.15 10.32 -30.71
N VAL A 314 -5.44 10.02 -30.73
CA VAL A 314 -6.41 10.47 -29.73
C VAL A 314 -6.04 9.93 -28.34
N LEU A 315 -5.74 8.63 -28.25
CA LEU A 315 -5.31 8.00 -27.00
C LEU A 315 -4.00 8.59 -26.44
N ILE A 316 -3.04 8.94 -27.31
CA ILE A 316 -1.81 9.61 -26.90
C ILE A 316 -2.10 11.00 -26.32
N ILE A 317 -2.99 11.77 -26.94
CA ILE A 317 -3.38 13.09 -26.46
C ILE A 317 -4.03 12.97 -25.07
N GLN A 318 -4.97 12.04 -24.92
CA GLN A 318 -5.67 11.80 -23.66
C GLN A 318 -4.72 11.34 -22.54
N ARG A 319 -3.79 10.42 -22.84
CA ARG A 319 -2.77 10.00 -21.87
C ARG A 319 -1.87 11.15 -21.44
N ASN A 320 -1.53 12.05 -22.37
CA ASN A 320 -0.67 13.20 -22.07
C ASN A 320 -1.41 14.26 -21.24
N SER A 321 -2.72 14.47 -21.46
CA SER A 321 -3.52 15.36 -20.60
C SER A 321 -3.66 14.81 -19.18
N GLU A 322 -3.94 13.52 -19.03
CA GLU A 322 -4.02 12.86 -17.71
C GLU A 322 -2.68 12.91 -16.95
N ALA A 323 -1.57 12.72 -17.67
CA ALA A 323 -0.23 12.87 -17.10
C ALA A 323 0.06 14.31 -16.65
N ALA A 324 -0.43 15.32 -17.38
CA ALA A 324 -0.28 16.72 -17.02
C ALA A 324 -1.11 17.09 -15.76
N GLU A 325 -2.33 16.56 -15.65
CA GLU A 325 -3.16 16.72 -14.44
C GLU A 325 -2.52 16.03 -13.22
N SER A 326 -2.02 14.81 -13.40
CA SER A 326 -1.30 14.07 -12.35
C SER A 326 -0.06 14.83 -11.87
N LEU A 327 0.66 15.50 -12.78
CA LEU A 327 1.82 16.32 -12.43
C LEU A 327 1.43 17.56 -11.62
N LYS A 328 0.33 18.24 -11.99
CA LYS A 328 -0.19 19.39 -11.22
C LYS A 328 -0.58 18.98 -9.81
N LEU A 329 -1.32 17.88 -9.66
CA LEU A 329 -1.71 17.35 -8.35
C LEU A 329 -0.50 17.02 -7.48
N LYS A 330 0.55 16.44 -8.07
CA LYS A 330 1.79 16.12 -7.38
C LYS A 330 2.53 17.37 -6.89
N GLN A 331 2.64 18.41 -7.74
CA GLN A 331 3.24 19.68 -7.34
C GLN A 331 2.50 20.35 -6.19
N GLU A 332 1.17 20.24 -6.16
CA GLU A 332 0.33 20.81 -5.11
C GLU A 332 0.45 20.04 -3.79
N LEU A 333 0.60 18.72 -3.85
CA LEU A 333 0.94 17.88 -2.69
C LEU A 333 2.32 18.23 -2.13
N ASP A 334 3.33 18.41 -2.99
CA ASP A 334 4.69 18.76 -2.57
C ASP A 334 4.72 20.14 -1.89
N LYS A 335 3.94 21.12 -2.40
CA LYS A 335 3.77 22.43 -1.74
C LYS A 335 3.14 22.30 -0.35
N ARG A 336 2.04 21.54 -0.23
CA ARG A 336 1.39 21.29 1.08
C ARG A 336 2.33 20.59 2.06
N ASN A 337 3.08 19.60 1.60
CA ASN A 337 4.08 18.91 2.43
C ASN A 337 5.19 19.86 2.91
N GLY A 338 5.63 20.79 2.06
CA GLY A 338 6.55 21.87 2.45
C GLY A 338 5.99 22.75 3.56
N GLN A 339 4.74 23.19 3.44
CA GLN A 339 4.06 23.99 4.48
C GLN A 339 3.94 23.22 5.80
N TYR A 340 3.59 21.93 5.77
CA TYR A 340 3.57 21.10 6.98
C TYR A 340 4.95 20.97 7.63
N ALA A 341 6.02 20.85 6.84
CA ALA A 341 7.39 20.79 7.35
C ALA A 341 7.81 22.09 8.05
N GLU A 342 7.42 23.25 7.50
CA GLU A 342 7.66 24.55 8.13
C GLU A 342 6.93 24.67 9.48
N VAL A 343 5.64 24.30 9.53
CA VAL A 343 4.85 24.30 10.78
C VAL A 343 5.46 23.37 11.83
N LEU A 344 5.91 22.18 11.42
CA LEU A 344 6.63 21.24 12.28
C LEU A 344 7.95 21.82 12.81
N SER A 345 8.71 22.53 11.97
CA SER A 345 9.96 23.17 12.38
C SER A 345 9.70 24.31 13.39
N PHE A 346 8.63 25.09 13.17
CA PHE A 346 8.20 26.15 14.07
C PHE A 346 7.76 25.58 15.43
N ALA A 347 6.92 24.54 15.43
CA ALA A 347 6.48 23.86 16.66
C ALA A 347 7.67 23.28 17.46
N LYS A 348 8.66 22.69 16.77
CA LYS A 348 9.89 22.21 17.42
C LYS A 348 10.68 23.34 18.08
N LYS A 349 10.82 24.48 17.38
CA LYS A 349 11.54 25.65 17.92
C LYS A 349 10.84 26.23 19.15
N GLN A 350 9.52 26.31 19.12
CA GLN A 350 8.70 26.74 20.27
C GLN A 350 8.86 25.79 21.47
N ASN A 351 8.85 24.48 21.24
CA ASN A 351 9.06 23.50 22.32
C ASN A 351 10.45 23.62 22.95
N GLN A 352 11.49 23.83 22.13
CA GLN A 352 12.85 24.06 22.66
C GLN A 352 12.94 25.32 23.53
N THR A 353 12.27 26.42 23.14
CA THR A 353 12.22 27.63 23.97
C THR A 353 11.46 27.39 25.28
N LEU A 354 10.36 26.64 25.24
CA LEU A 354 9.62 26.28 26.45
C LEU A 354 10.44 25.40 27.39
N GLU A 355 11.21 24.45 26.87
CA GLU A 355 12.11 23.62 27.68
C GLU A 355 13.21 24.44 28.36
N LYS A 356 13.79 25.43 27.68
CA LYS A 356 14.77 26.35 28.27
C LYS A 356 14.17 27.16 29.41
N VAL A 357 13.01 27.78 29.17
CA VAL A 357 12.29 28.56 30.20
C VAL A 357 11.87 27.67 31.38
N ALA A 358 11.49 26.41 31.13
CA ALA A 358 11.20 25.45 32.19
C ALA A 358 12.46 25.09 33.01
N GLY A 359 13.62 24.99 32.36
CA GLY A 359 14.91 24.79 33.01
C GLY A 359 15.32 25.97 33.90
N GLU A 360 15.23 27.19 33.39
CA GLU A 360 15.49 28.43 34.13
C GLU A 360 14.58 28.57 35.35
N ASN A 361 13.28 28.29 35.19
CA ASN A 361 12.32 28.29 36.30
C ASN A 361 12.66 27.22 37.36
N LYS A 362 13.19 26.06 36.98
CA LYS A 362 13.67 25.05 37.94
C LYS A 362 14.91 25.55 38.72
N ALA A 363 15.83 26.25 38.06
CA ALA A 363 16.99 26.85 38.71
C ALA A 363 16.57 27.93 39.72
N LEU A 364 15.70 28.86 39.31
CA LEU A 364 15.15 29.91 40.17
C LEU A 364 14.37 29.34 41.36
N LYS A 365 13.67 28.20 41.19
CA LYS A 365 13.01 27.51 42.31
C LYS A 365 14.01 26.96 43.32
N LYS A 366 15.15 26.41 42.88
CA LYS A 366 16.21 25.93 43.78
C LYS A 366 16.84 27.08 44.55
N GLU A 367 17.14 28.20 43.88
CA GLU A 367 17.67 29.41 44.52
C GLU A 367 16.69 30.00 45.54
N ASN A 368 15.39 30.04 45.20
CA ASN A 368 14.38 30.49 46.15
C ASN A 368 14.28 29.57 47.38
N LYS A 369 14.53 28.27 47.22
CA LYS A 369 14.56 27.32 48.35
C LYS A 369 15.75 27.61 49.28
N THR A 370 16.95 27.75 48.72
CA THR A 370 18.16 28.06 49.52
C THR A 370 18.05 29.42 50.20
N LEU A 371 17.47 30.44 49.53
CA LEU A 371 17.19 31.73 50.16
C LEU A 371 16.18 31.61 51.31
N LYS A 372 15.12 30.81 51.17
CA LYS A 372 14.16 30.56 52.26
C LYS A 372 14.82 29.88 53.47
N GLU A 373 15.70 28.90 53.24
CA GLU A 373 16.46 28.23 54.29
C GLU A 373 17.37 29.22 55.03
N ARG A 374 18.10 30.08 54.29
CA ARG A 374 18.93 31.14 54.88
C ARG A 374 18.11 32.13 55.73
N VAL A 375 16.94 32.54 55.25
CA VAL A 375 16.05 33.43 56.01
C VAL A 375 15.56 32.76 57.29
N ALA A 376 15.21 31.47 57.26
CA ALA A 376 14.77 30.75 58.46
C ALA A 376 15.87 30.66 59.53
N VAL A 377 17.13 30.46 59.12
CA VAL A 377 18.28 30.48 60.04
C VAL A 377 18.43 31.86 60.68
N LEU A 378 18.26 32.95 59.91
CA LEU A 378 18.33 34.31 60.43
C LEU A 378 17.19 34.61 61.43
N GLU A 379 15.97 34.13 61.15
CA GLU A 379 14.83 34.27 62.06
C GLU A 379 15.07 33.52 63.38
N GLN A 380 15.59 32.29 63.33
CA GLN A 380 15.99 31.55 64.53
C GLN A 380 17.07 32.27 65.34
N TRP A 381 18.03 32.91 64.66
CA TRP A 381 19.07 33.71 65.31
C TRP A 381 18.49 34.94 66.00
N LYS A 382 17.57 35.64 65.34
CA LYS A 382 16.84 36.76 65.92
C LYS A 382 16.06 36.34 67.16
N ASP A 383 15.34 35.23 67.12
CA ASP A 383 14.56 34.74 68.26
C ASP A 383 15.46 34.35 69.44
N LYS A 384 16.60 33.68 69.18
CA LYS A 384 17.61 33.40 70.20
C LYS A 384 18.18 34.66 70.82
N MET A 385 18.46 35.70 70.02
CA MET A 385 18.93 37.00 70.52
C MET A 385 17.87 37.70 71.39
N VAL A 386 16.59 37.64 70.99
CA VAL A 386 15.49 38.20 71.77
C VAL A 386 15.29 37.44 73.09
N GLN A 387 15.37 36.11 73.09
CA GLN A 387 15.28 35.30 74.31
C GLN A 387 16.46 35.53 75.23
N TRP A 388 17.69 35.55 74.69
CA TRP A 388 18.89 35.91 75.44
C TRP A 388 18.74 37.28 76.09
N ALA A 389 18.23 38.27 75.35
CA ALA A 389 17.96 39.60 75.87
C ALA A 389 16.95 39.57 77.02
N LYS A 390 15.80 38.87 76.85
CA LYS A 390 14.78 38.72 77.90
C LYS A 390 15.30 38.04 79.16
N GLU A 391 16.18 37.06 79.05
CA GLU A 391 16.72 36.33 80.20
C GLU A 391 17.86 37.08 80.90
N LYS A 392 18.76 37.69 80.13
CA LYS A 392 20.00 38.27 80.65
C LYS A 392 19.84 39.73 81.07
N LEU A 393 19.06 40.55 80.35
CA LEU A 393 18.85 41.96 80.74
C LEU A 393 18.28 42.13 82.15
N PRO A 394 17.27 41.39 82.61
CA PRO A 394 16.73 41.54 83.96
C PRO A 394 17.73 41.10 85.03
N LYS A 395 18.53 40.06 84.77
CA LYS A 395 19.59 39.60 85.68
C LYS A 395 20.70 40.64 85.80
N MET A 396 21.14 41.21 84.68
CA MET A 396 22.10 42.31 84.65
C MET A 396 21.56 43.56 85.35
N ARG A 397 20.27 43.90 85.14
CA ARG A 397 19.59 45.02 85.83
C ARG A 397 19.48 44.79 87.34
N LYS A 398 19.15 43.57 87.78
CA LYS A 398 19.14 43.21 89.21
C LYS A 398 20.53 43.25 89.82
N LEU A 399 21.55 42.77 89.11
CA LEU A 399 22.94 42.84 89.56
C LEU A 399 23.39 44.31 89.72
N ALA A 400 23.11 45.14 88.73
CA ALA A 400 23.37 46.58 88.77
C ALA A 400 22.60 47.26 89.92
N ALA A 401 21.30 46.98 90.08
CA ALA A 401 20.50 47.52 91.17
C ALA A 401 21.03 47.07 92.55
N SER A 402 21.45 45.81 92.69
CA SER A 402 22.06 45.31 93.93
C SER A 402 23.43 45.94 94.21
N PHE A 403 24.18 46.30 93.16
CA PHE A 403 25.44 47.04 93.28
C PHE A 403 25.18 48.48 93.75
N PHE A 404 24.13 49.14 93.23
CA PHE A 404 23.69 50.48 93.65
C PHE A 404 23.11 50.50 95.06
N VAL A 405 22.27 49.54 95.45
CA VAL A 405 21.73 49.44 96.83
C VAL A 405 22.84 49.13 97.85
N ARG A 406 23.87 48.36 97.46
CA ARG A 406 25.03 48.10 98.33
C ARG A 406 25.92 49.33 98.51
N LEU A 407 25.94 50.24 97.54
CA LEU A 407 26.56 51.56 97.66
C LEU A 407 25.74 52.47 98.61
N GLU A 408 24.41 52.47 98.51
CA GLU A 408 23.54 53.24 99.41
C GLU A 408 23.55 52.72 100.86
N CYS A 409 23.65 51.41 101.08
CA CYS A 409 23.75 50.84 102.44
C CYS A 409 25.08 51.12 103.17
N LEU A 410 26.10 51.63 102.47
CA LEU A 410 27.32 52.17 103.09
C LEU A 410 27.12 53.61 103.62
N GLU A 411 26.04 54.29 103.24
CA GLU A 411 25.64 55.59 103.77
C GLU A 411 24.54 55.42 104.83
N LYS A 412 24.92 55.06 106.07
CA LYS A 412 23.99 55.21 107.21
C LYS A 412 23.82 56.70 107.56
N PRO A 413 22.61 57.16 107.90
CA PRO A 413 22.36 58.54 108.30
C PRO A 413 22.88 58.80 109.73
N ILE A 414 23.75 59.79 109.88
CA ILE A 414 24.07 60.37 111.19
C ILE A 414 22.87 61.21 111.61
N ASN A 415 22.11 60.71 112.59
CA ASN A 415 21.00 61.41 113.19
C ASN A 415 21.51 62.54 114.10
N THR A 416 20.80 63.65 114.04
CA THR A 416 21.12 64.98 114.57
C THR A 416 21.10 65.05 116.10
N ARG A 417 21.94 65.92 116.67
CA ARG A 417 21.67 66.56 117.97
C ARG A 417 22.30 67.95 118.03
N THR A 418 21.44 68.95 117.93
CA THR A 418 21.64 70.32 118.37
C THR A 418 21.76 70.38 119.90
N MET A 419 22.69 71.18 120.44
CA MET A 419 22.49 72.07 121.59
C MET A 419 23.66 73.05 121.74
N ASN A 420 23.27 74.33 121.85
CA ASN A 420 23.97 75.56 122.26
C ASN A 420 25.01 76.19 121.32
#